data_AF-X1CNE7-F1
#
_entry.id   AF-X1CNE7-F1
#
_cell.length_a   1.000
_cell.length_b   1.000
_cell.length_c   1.000
_cell.angle_alpha   90.00
_cell.angle_beta   90.00
_cell.angle_gamma   90.00
#
_symmetry.space_group_name_H-M   'P 1'
#
loop_
_entity.id
_entity.type
_entity.pdbx_description
1 polymer ?
#
loop_
_entity_poly.entity_id
_entity_poly.type
_entity_poly.pdbx_seq_one_letter_code
_entity_poly.pdbx_strand_id
1 'polypeptide(L)'
;MIIHKDKIYIIAEIGGNHEGDFEKARSLMKQAIDSGADSVKFQVYSGRSLANIKEDPDRVNHFNRFALKDEEYVALAKECREFGADFNASIWNEKHIELLDEYLT
;
A
#
# COMPACT_ATOMS: atom_id res chain seq x y z
N MET A 1 14.59 6.16 -1.49
CA MET A 1 14.14 7.41 -2.13
C MET A 1 15.32 8.36 -2.30
N ILE A 2 15.58 8.85 -3.52
CA ILE A 2 16.55 9.94 -3.76
C ILE A 2 15.74 11.20 -4.11
N ILE A 3 15.69 12.15 -3.18
CA ILE A 3 14.99 13.43 -3.40
C ILE A 3 15.95 14.39 -4.08
N HIS A 4 15.61 14.81 -5.30
CA HIS A 4 16.32 15.87 -6.00
C HIS A 4 15.75 17.23 -5.60
N LYS A 5 16.62 18.17 -5.22
CA LYS A 5 16.21 19.50 -4.76
C LYS A 5 15.38 20.29 -5.78
N ASP A 6 15.56 19.98 -7.06
CA ASP A 6 14.92 20.68 -8.18
C ASP A 6 13.70 19.95 -8.76
N LYS A 7 13.25 18.83 -8.15
CA LYS A 7 12.09 18.04 -8.59
C LYS A 7 11.11 17.83 -7.44
N ILE A 8 9.82 18.07 -7.70
CA ILE A 8 8.75 17.67 -6.79
C ILE A 8 8.61 16.15 -6.89
N TYR A 9 8.63 15.46 -5.76
CA TYR A 9 8.39 14.03 -5.68
C TYR A 9 6.91 13.79 -5.33
N ILE A 10 6.18 13.14 -6.24
CA ILE A 10 4.73 12.95 -6.14
C ILE A 10 4.42 11.53 -5.66
N ILE A 11 3.74 11.44 -4.53
CA ILE A 11 3.23 10.18 -3.97
C ILE A 11 1.73 10.08 -4.23
N ALA A 12 1.31 9.08 -4.97
CA ALA A 12 -0.10 8.73 -5.11
C ALA A 12 -0.53 7.80 -3.97
N GLU A 13 -1.30 8.33 -3.01
CA GLU A 13 -1.88 7.54 -1.93
C GLU A 13 -3.07 6.73 -2.45
N ILE A 14 -2.85 5.43 -2.65
CA ILE A 14 -3.93 4.48 -2.94
C ILE A 14 -4.68 4.13 -1.65
N GLY A 15 -3.95 4.02 -0.53
CA GLY A 15 -4.52 3.69 0.76
C GLY A 15 -5.30 2.38 0.72
N GLY A 16 -6.55 2.40 1.18
CA GLY A 16 -7.51 1.29 1.10
C GLY A 16 -8.58 1.45 0.01
N ASN A 17 -8.42 2.37 -0.95
CA ASN A 17 -9.45 2.67 -1.97
C ASN A 17 -9.80 1.48 -2.90
N HIS A 18 -8.97 0.44 -2.87
CA HIS A 18 -9.20 -0.82 -3.56
C HIS A 18 -10.22 -1.73 -2.88
N GLU A 19 -10.68 -1.43 -1.65
CA GLU A 19 -11.78 -2.18 -1.00
C GLU A 19 -11.54 -3.69 -0.86
N GLY A 20 -10.26 -4.09 -0.72
CA GLY A 20 -9.84 -5.49 -0.63
C GLY A 20 -9.81 -6.23 -1.98
N ASP A 21 -10.02 -5.52 -3.09
CA ASP A 21 -9.94 -6.08 -4.45
C ASP A 21 -8.53 -5.86 -5.03
N PHE A 22 -7.81 -6.96 -5.27
CA PHE A 22 -6.46 -6.94 -5.83
C PHE A 22 -6.40 -6.33 -7.24
N GLU A 23 -7.34 -6.66 -8.13
CA GLU A 23 -7.34 -6.15 -9.49
C GLU A 23 -7.66 -4.64 -9.51
N LYS A 24 -8.52 -4.18 -8.59
CA LYS A 24 -8.77 -2.75 -8.38
C LYS A 24 -7.52 -2.05 -7.85
N ALA A 25 -6.80 -2.64 -6.88
CA ALA A 25 -5.54 -2.10 -6.36
C ALA A 25 -4.50 -1.95 -7.48
N ARG A 26 -4.35 -2.99 -8.30
CA ARG A 26 -3.45 -3.01 -9.45
C ARG A 26 -3.84 -1.99 -10.52
N SER A 27 -5.14 -1.84 -10.79
CA SER A 27 -5.65 -0.82 -11.74
C SER A 27 -5.36 0.61 -11.26
N LEU A 28 -5.60 0.89 -9.97
CA LEU A 28 -5.31 2.19 -9.37
C LEU A 28 -3.81 2.51 -9.38
N MET A 29 -2.98 1.53 -9.03
CA MET A 29 -1.52 1.62 -9.12
C MET A 29 -1.07 2.00 -10.54
N LYS A 30 -1.53 1.28 -11.56
CA LYS A 30 -1.16 1.57 -12.96
C LYS A 30 -1.60 2.96 -13.38
N GLN A 31 -2.84 3.36 -13.08
CA GLN A 31 -3.34 4.70 -13.38
C GLN A 31 -2.51 5.80 -12.72
N ALA A 32 -2.07 5.60 -11.47
CA ALA A 32 -1.21 6.54 -10.77
C ALA A 32 0.17 6.68 -11.45
N ILE A 33 0.78 5.56 -11.81
CA ILE A 33 2.08 5.52 -12.50
C ILE A 33 1.97 6.17 -13.89
N ASP A 34 0.94 5.80 -14.67
CA ASP A 34 0.68 6.36 -16.01
C ASP A 34 0.38 7.87 -15.95
N SER A 35 -0.11 8.37 -14.81
CA SER A 35 -0.32 9.80 -14.55
C SER A 35 0.96 10.56 -14.13
N GLY A 36 2.08 9.86 -13.99
CA GLY A 36 3.38 10.45 -13.64
C GLY A 36 3.68 10.53 -12.15
N ALA A 37 3.02 9.72 -11.30
CA ALA A 37 3.43 9.59 -9.91
C ALA A 37 4.83 8.97 -9.80
N ASP A 38 5.70 9.55 -8.96
CA ASP A 38 7.02 8.97 -8.67
C ASP A 38 6.91 7.75 -7.74
N SER A 39 5.90 7.73 -6.87
CA SER A 39 5.62 6.63 -5.96
C SER A 39 4.13 6.35 -5.82
N VAL A 40 3.81 5.08 -5.57
CA VAL A 40 2.49 4.62 -5.17
C VAL A 40 2.53 4.16 -3.71
N LYS A 41 1.63 4.68 -2.87
CA LYS A 41 1.58 4.35 -1.44
C LYS A 41 0.32 3.59 -1.05
N PHE A 42 0.52 2.44 -0.39
CA PHE A 42 -0.55 1.59 0.14
C PHE A 42 -0.64 1.68 1.67
N GLN A 43 -1.76 1.22 2.23
CA GLN A 43 -1.88 0.99 3.67
C GLN A 43 -1.96 -0.52 3.92
N VAL A 44 -1.05 -1.02 4.77
CA VAL A 44 -0.88 -2.44 5.06
C VAL A 44 -1.20 -2.67 6.54
N TYR A 45 -2.39 -3.19 6.78
CA TYR A 45 -2.92 -3.41 8.12
C TYR A 45 -3.90 -4.59 8.16
N SER A 46 -4.22 -5.02 9.36
CA SER A 46 -5.44 -5.77 9.66
C SER A 46 -6.36 -4.88 10.50
N GLY A 47 -7.65 -5.20 10.58
CA GLY A 47 -8.54 -4.49 11.48
C GLY A 47 -8.09 -4.56 12.94
N ARG A 48 -7.47 -5.68 13.34
CA ARG A 48 -6.91 -5.85 14.70
C ARG A 48 -5.66 -5.02 14.96
N SER A 49 -4.89 -4.65 13.93
CA SER A 49 -3.75 -3.74 14.11
C SER A 49 -4.16 -2.26 14.15
N LEU A 50 -5.41 -1.94 13.77
CA LEU A 50 -5.93 -0.57 13.79
C LEU A 50 -6.92 -0.28 14.93
N ALA A 51 -7.69 -1.28 15.34
CA ALA A 51 -8.75 -1.11 16.33
C ALA A 51 -8.74 -2.25 17.34
N ASN A 52 -9.18 -1.95 18.56
CA ASN A 52 -9.31 -2.95 19.61
C ASN A 52 -10.62 -3.73 19.42
N ILE A 53 -10.51 -5.03 19.15
CA ILE A 53 -11.65 -5.94 18.94
C ILE A 53 -12.63 -5.99 20.14
N LYS A 54 -12.16 -5.70 21.36
CA LYS A 54 -13.01 -5.70 22.56
C LYS A 54 -13.86 -4.43 22.67
N GLU A 55 -13.35 -3.33 22.14
CA GLU A 55 -14.00 -2.01 22.21
C GLU A 55 -14.89 -1.76 20.99
N ASP A 56 -14.43 -2.15 19.79
CA ASP A 56 -15.10 -1.86 18.52
C ASP A 56 -14.90 -2.99 17.49
N PRO A 57 -15.63 -4.12 17.65
CA PRO A 57 -15.51 -5.26 16.76
C PRO A 57 -15.99 -4.96 15.33
N ASP A 58 -16.96 -4.05 15.18
CA ASP A 58 -17.49 -3.65 13.87
C ASP A 58 -16.43 -2.89 13.07
N ARG A 59 -15.67 -2.01 13.72
CA ARG A 59 -14.55 -1.32 13.07
C ARG A 59 -13.40 -2.25 12.70
N VAL A 60 -13.13 -3.27 13.51
CA VAL A 60 -12.17 -4.34 13.12
C VAL A 60 -12.66 -5.06 11.86
N ASN A 61 -13.93 -5.47 11.82
CA ASN A 61 -14.51 -6.14 10.66
C ASN A 61 -14.54 -5.24 9.42
N HIS A 62 -14.84 -3.95 9.60
CA HIS A 62 -14.78 -2.95 8.55
C HIS A 62 -13.39 -2.89 7.94
N PHE A 63 -12.34 -2.75 8.75
CA PHE A 63 -10.97 -2.64 8.26
C PHE A 63 -10.43 -3.93 7.62
N ASN A 64 -10.83 -5.10 8.12
CA ASN A 64 -10.44 -6.38 7.52
C ASN A 64 -10.88 -6.51 6.06
N ARG A 65 -11.95 -5.82 5.64
CA ARG A 65 -12.43 -5.85 4.25
C ARG A 65 -11.50 -5.14 3.28
N PHE A 66 -10.66 -4.21 3.74
CA PHE A 66 -9.73 -3.49 2.86
C PHE A 66 -8.37 -4.17 2.75
N ALA A 67 -8.06 -5.14 3.63
CA ALA A 67 -6.77 -5.81 3.64
C ALA A 67 -6.61 -6.73 2.43
N LEU A 68 -5.44 -6.70 1.80
CA LEU A 68 -5.03 -7.69 0.80
C LEU A 68 -4.22 -8.80 1.46
N LYS A 69 -4.00 -9.88 0.71
CA LYS A 69 -3.08 -10.95 1.10
C LYS A 69 -1.63 -10.49 0.99
N ASP A 70 -0.75 -11.16 1.71
CA ASP A 70 0.68 -10.86 1.70
C ASP A 70 1.27 -10.97 0.29
N GLU A 71 0.91 -12.01 -0.46
CA GLU A 71 1.39 -12.24 -1.82
C GLU A 71 0.91 -11.17 -2.79
N GLU A 72 -0.27 -10.61 -2.55
CA GLU A 72 -0.86 -9.53 -3.34
C GLU A 72 -0.09 -8.22 -3.11
N TYR A 73 0.26 -7.89 -1.86
CA TYR A 73 1.12 -6.74 -1.57
C TYR A 73 2.51 -6.89 -2.19
N VAL A 74 3.12 -8.08 -2.12
CA VAL A 74 4.41 -8.36 -2.76
C VAL A 74 4.31 -8.22 -4.29
N ALA A 75 3.22 -8.68 -4.89
CA ALA A 75 3.00 -8.52 -6.33
C ALA A 75 2.90 -7.04 -6.74
N LEU A 76 2.12 -6.24 -6.02
CA LEU A 76 2.02 -4.78 -6.26
C LEU A 76 3.39 -4.11 -6.12
N ALA A 77 4.17 -4.48 -5.11
CA ALA A 77 5.48 -3.91 -4.86
C ALA A 77 6.49 -4.21 -5.98
N LYS A 78 6.47 -5.43 -6.51
CA LYS A 78 7.27 -5.82 -7.68
C LYS A 78 6.83 -5.06 -8.92
N GLU A 79 5.52 -5.00 -9.18
CA GLU A 79 5.00 -4.31 -10.36
C GLU A 79 5.34 -2.81 -10.35
N CYS A 80 5.21 -2.10 -9.22
CA CYS A 80 5.64 -0.70 -9.12
C CYS A 80 7.07 -0.51 -9.65
N ARG A 81 8.01 -1.34 -9.18
CA ARG A 81 9.42 -1.28 -9.60
C ARG A 81 9.63 -1.62 -11.07
N GLU A 82 8.92 -2.62 -11.58
CA GLU A 82 8.96 -2.99 -13.00
C GLU A 82 8.46 -1.84 -13.89
N PHE A 83 7.48 -1.07 -13.43
CA PHE A 83 6.97 0.13 -14.13
C PHE A 83 7.77 1.40 -13.82
N GLY A 84 8.87 1.32 -13.06
CA GLY A 84 9.75 2.45 -12.79
C GLY A 84 9.22 3.45 -11.75
N ALA A 85 8.30 3.03 -10.89
CA ALA A 85 7.80 3.81 -9.77
C ALA A 85 8.20 3.19 -8.42
N ASP A 86 8.36 4.04 -7.42
CA ASP A 86 8.70 3.60 -6.06
C ASP A 86 7.47 3.00 -5.37
N PHE A 87 7.65 1.86 -4.71
CA PHE A 87 6.62 1.30 -3.82
C PHE A 87 6.80 1.83 -2.40
N ASN A 88 5.75 2.38 -1.82
CA ASN A 88 5.73 2.82 -0.44
C ASN A 88 4.51 2.25 0.29
N ALA A 89 4.60 2.13 1.62
CA ALA A 89 3.48 1.70 2.42
C ALA A 89 3.51 2.31 3.82
N SER A 90 2.33 2.60 4.36
CA SER A 90 2.14 2.77 5.80
C SER A 90 1.82 1.40 6.39
N ILE A 91 2.64 0.93 7.34
CA ILE A 91 2.59 -0.43 7.86
C ILE A 91 2.31 -0.41 9.37
N TRP A 92 1.35 -1.23 9.82
CA TRP A 92 0.90 -1.25 11.22
C TRP A 92 1.35 -2.48 12.03
N ASN A 93 2.19 -3.35 11.47
CA ASN A 93 2.76 -4.48 12.22
C ASN A 93 4.15 -4.88 11.70
N GLU A 94 4.94 -5.52 12.56
CA GLU A 94 6.33 -5.90 12.29
C GLU A 94 6.46 -6.93 11.16
N LYS A 95 5.56 -7.92 11.10
CA LYS A 95 5.56 -8.95 10.05
C LYS A 95 5.51 -8.32 8.65
N HIS A 96 4.68 -7.30 8.45
CA HIS A 96 4.55 -6.63 7.17
C HIS A 96 5.72 -5.69 6.86
N ILE A 97 6.43 -5.19 7.88
CA ILE A 97 7.71 -4.49 7.68
C ILE A 97 8.71 -5.50 7.10
N GLU A 98 8.92 -6.64 7.77
CA GLU A 98 9.85 -7.68 7.29
C GLU A 98 9.51 -8.18 5.89
N LEU A 99 8.21 -8.36 5.59
CA LEU A 99 7.74 -8.81 4.28
C LEU A 99 8.08 -7.82 3.15
N LEU A 100 7.98 -6.52 3.43
CA LEU A 100 8.03 -5.48 2.41
C LEU A 100 9.33 -4.66 2.42
N ASP A 101 10.21 -4.85 3.40
CA ASP A 101 11.44 -4.07 3.60
C ASP A 101 12.30 -3.98 2.33
N GLU A 102 12.48 -5.10 1.63
CA GLU A 102 13.26 -5.11 0.39
C GLU A 102 12.64 -4.28 -0.73
N TYR A 103 11.33 -3.99 -0.67
CA TYR A 103 10.56 -3.24 -1.66
C TYR A 103 10.36 -1.76 -1.32
N LEU A 104 10.31 -1.43 -0.04
CA LEU A 104 10.08 -0.08 0.46
C LEU A 104 11.19 0.86 -0.02
N THR A 105 10.79 2.07 -0.43
CA THR A 105 11.69 3.10 -0.96
C THR A 105 11.50 4.44 -0.27
#